data_AF-A0A1F8URX4-F1
#
_entry.id   AF-A0A1F8URX4-F1
#
_cell.length_a   1.000
_cell.length_b   1.000
_cell.length_c   1.000
_cell.angle_alpha   90.00
_cell.angle_beta   90.00
_cell.angle_gamma   90.00
#
_symmetry.space_group_name_H-M   'P 1'
#
loop_
_entity.id
_entity.type
_entity.pdbx_description
1 polymer ?
#
loop_
_entity_poly.entity_id
_entity_poly.type
_entity_poly.pdbx_seq_one_letter_code
_entity_poly.pdbx_strand_id
1 'polypeptide(L)'
;DRMQEAAQNRDSSELRRFSRVMDERIREVLKHFGQNENAILSLVERAKADEGKLSLARRYAAVMDAFDDYIDPVLALVDINGPFQKTVSDVEAMLSELLQIIEVTGTLNTEKETLIQLRTRLIEMNQVGRESLSRCADLLMPLRDELRRNTLLSRNASFLLGQMRKKGIDLTLEPLVPAISSDSQRFSLGSANQITSYMAELCQYEHDAYQLPEEILSNHSMLMQVPELKDVVHKAKALKKLPDLSRWLADSYPELPVDELLFLYQELSRSDELTLEHSKDHTELTLNGYKLTLHPFQSSEAGTL
;
A
#
# COMPACT_ATOMS: atom_id res chain seq x y z
N ASP A 1 27.40 12.67 -20.92
CA ASP A 1 28.83 13.06 -20.99
C ASP A 1 29.36 13.04 -22.42
N ARG A 2 29.91 11.94 -22.95
CA ARG A 2 30.52 11.93 -24.32
C ARG A 2 29.59 12.39 -25.44
N MET A 3 28.31 12.06 -25.33
CA MET A 3 27.28 12.48 -26.28
C MET A 3 27.00 14.00 -26.22
N GLN A 4 27.11 14.57 -25.02
CA GLN A 4 26.93 16.01 -24.78
C GLN A 4 28.12 16.80 -25.31
N GLU A 5 29.34 16.30 -25.10
CA GLU A 5 30.56 16.85 -25.71
C GLU A 5 30.49 16.83 -27.24
N ALA A 6 30.04 15.73 -27.84
CA ALA A 6 29.87 15.63 -29.29
C ALA A 6 28.85 16.66 -29.83
N ALA A 7 27.75 16.87 -29.12
CA ALA A 7 26.75 17.86 -29.49
C ALA A 7 27.28 19.31 -29.36
N GLN A 8 28.02 19.62 -28.29
CA GLN A 8 28.65 20.93 -28.09
C GLN A 8 29.70 21.24 -29.17
N ASN A 9 30.51 20.24 -29.54
CA ASN A 9 31.50 20.33 -30.61
C ASN A 9 30.89 20.29 -32.02
N ARG A 10 29.56 20.12 -32.11
CA ARG A 10 28.80 19.98 -33.36
C ARG A 10 29.31 18.83 -34.26
N ASP A 11 29.83 17.78 -33.65
CA ASP A 11 30.29 16.58 -34.36
C ASP A 11 29.10 15.65 -34.64
N SER A 12 28.53 15.81 -35.84
CA SER A 12 27.44 14.96 -36.36
C SER A 12 27.82 13.47 -36.38
N SER A 13 29.08 13.13 -36.63
CA SER A 13 29.50 11.74 -36.81
C SER A 13 29.53 10.98 -35.49
N GLU A 14 30.12 11.58 -34.46
CA GLU A 14 30.17 11.00 -33.11
C GLU A 14 28.79 10.99 -32.46
N LEU A 15 27.97 12.04 -32.65
CA LEU A 15 26.60 12.07 -32.13
C LEU A 15 25.75 10.91 -32.68
N ARG A 16 25.84 10.64 -33.99
CA ARG A 16 25.17 9.48 -34.61
C ARG A 16 25.69 8.16 -34.06
N ARG A 17 27.00 8.03 -33.84
CA ARG A 17 27.61 6.83 -33.30
C ARG A 17 27.10 6.54 -31.89
N PHE A 18 27.12 7.54 -31.00
CA PHE A 18 26.63 7.37 -29.62
C PHE A 18 25.13 7.09 -29.57
N SER A 19 24.34 7.77 -30.40
CA SER A 19 22.90 7.50 -30.52
C SER A 19 22.62 6.03 -30.91
N ARG A 20 23.37 5.48 -31.87
CA ARG A 20 23.25 4.05 -32.26
C ARG A 20 23.65 3.10 -31.14
N VAL A 21 24.72 3.40 -30.40
CA VAL A 21 25.15 2.56 -29.28
C VAL A 21 24.08 2.55 -28.18
N MET A 22 23.49 3.70 -27.85
CA MET A 22 22.39 3.76 -26.89
C MET A 22 21.16 2.98 -27.37
N ASP A 23 20.79 3.13 -28.65
CA ASP A 23 19.66 2.39 -29.22
C ASP A 23 19.86 0.87 -29.13
N GLU A 24 21.08 0.39 -29.40
CA GLU A 24 21.40 -1.04 -29.25
C GLU A 24 21.27 -1.49 -27.79
N ARG A 25 21.76 -0.70 -26.83
CA ARG A 25 21.61 -1.02 -25.40
C ARG A 25 20.14 -1.06 -24.96
N ILE A 26 19.33 -0.13 -25.43
CA ILE A 26 17.88 -0.12 -25.15
C ILE A 26 17.23 -1.42 -25.68
N ARG A 27 17.59 -1.85 -26.88
CA ARG A 27 17.08 -3.11 -27.46
C ARG A 27 17.54 -4.34 -26.69
N GLU A 28 18.79 -4.38 -26.24
CA GLU A 28 19.30 -5.46 -25.39
C GLU A 28 18.49 -5.55 -24.09
N VAL A 29 18.22 -4.42 -23.44
CA VAL A 29 17.40 -4.37 -22.21
C VAL A 29 15.98 -4.87 -22.47
N LEU A 30 15.32 -4.40 -23.54
CA LEU A 30 13.99 -4.90 -23.94
C LEU A 30 13.98 -6.41 -24.18
N LYS A 31 15.02 -6.93 -24.85
CA LYS A 31 15.17 -8.37 -25.09
C LYS A 31 15.30 -9.13 -23.78
N HIS A 32 16.05 -8.63 -22.81
CA HIS A 32 16.18 -9.26 -21.50
C HIS A 32 14.86 -9.27 -20.72
N PHE A 33 14.08 -8.18 -20.74
CA PHE A 33 12.74 -8.19 -20.14
C PHE A 33 11.85 -9.27 -20.75
N GLY A 34 11.79 -9.36 -22.08
CA GLY A 34 11.01 -10.39 -22.76
C GLY A 34 11.51 -11.81 -22.49
N GLN A 35 12.82 -12.03 -22.40
CA GLN A 35 13.39 -13.34 -22.05
C GLN A 35 13.03 -13.76 -20.63
N ASN A 36 13.13 -12.83 -19.67
CA ASN A 36 12.82 -13.09 -18.27
C ASN A 36 11.33 -13.34 -18.05
N GLU A 37 10.46 -12.57 -18.72
CA GLU A 37 9.01 -12.77 -18.68
C GLU A 37 8.62 -14.17 -19.17
N ASN A 38 9.17 -14.62 -20.31
CA ASN A 38 8.94 -15.96 -20.82
C ASN A 38 9.50 -17.06 -19.90
N ALA A 39 10.67 -16.83 -19.29
CA ALA A 39 11.25 -17.76 -18.33
C ALA A 39 10.34 -17.94 -17.11
N ILE A 40 9.82 -16.85 -16.55
CA ILE A 40 8.88 -16.86 -15.43
C ILE A 40 7.58 -17.56 -15.80
N LEU A 41 7.03 -17.27 -16.98
CA LEU A 41 5.82 -17.94 -17.47
C LEU A 41 6.03 -19.46 -17.56
N SER A 42 7.14 -19.91 -18.16
CA SER A 42 7.46 -21.34 -18.24
C SER A 42 7.66 -21.99 -16.87
N LEU A 43 8.19 -21.24 -15.90
CA LEU A 43 8.40 -21.70 -14.54
C LEU A 43 7.07 -21.86 -13.79
N VAL A 44 6.16 -20.91 -13.96
CA VAL A 44 4.79 -20.94 -13.42
C VAL A 44 3.99 -22.09 -14.03
N GLU A 45 4.05 -22.27 -15.35
CA GLU A 45 3.41 -23.41 -16.03
C GLU A 45 3.93 -24.74 -15.49
N ARG A 46 5.24 -24.87 -15.32
CA ARG A 46 5.86 -26.08 -14.76
C ARG A 46 5.45 -26.33 -13.31
N ALA A 47 5.31 -25.28 -12.51
CA ALA A 47 4.84 -25.39 -11.13
C ALA A 47 3.38 -25.90 -11.08
N LYS A 48 2.52 -25.42 -11.98
CA LYS A 48 1.10 -25.78 -12.09
C LYS A 48 0.84 -27.15 -12.72
N ALA A 49 1.61 -27.53 -13.75
CA ALA A 49 1.30 -28.68 -14.60
C ALA A 49 1.70 -30.06 -14.05
N ASP A 50 2.62 -30.15 -13.08
CA ASP A 50 3.25 -31.42 -12.71
C ASP A 50 2.95 -31.84 -11.26
N GLU A 51 1.78 -32.45 -11.04
CA GLU A 51 1.40 -33.02 -9.73
C GLU A 51 2.19 -34.29 -9.37
N GLY A 52 2.82 -34.97 -10.34
CA GLY A 52 3.31 -36.35 -10.17
C GLY A 52 4.82 -36.56 -10.00
N LYS A 53 5.69 -35.70 -10.56
CA LYS A 53 7.14 -36.01 -10.66
C LYS A 53 8.05 -35.24 -9.70
N LEU A 54 7.58 -34.14 -9.13
CA LEU A 54 8.38 -33.29 -8.24
C LEU A 54 7.63 -33.02 -6.93
N SER A 55 8.30 -33.22 -5.79
CA SER A 55 7.73 -32.87 -4.49
C SER A 55 7.26 -31.41 -4.51
N LEU A 56 6.06 -31.14 -3.97
CA LEU A 56 5.45 -29.81 -3.88
C LEU A 56 6.47 -28.73 -3.42
N ALA A 57 7.24 -29.04 -2.37
CA ALA A 57 8.26 -28.15 -1.82
C ALA A 57 9.33 -27.72 -2.85
N ARG A 58 9.77 -28.65 -3.70
CA ARG A 58 10.80 -28.37 -4.72
C ARG A 58 10.23 -27.58 -5.90
N ARG A 59 8.94 -27.72 -6.22
CA ARG A 59 8.27 -26.92 -7.27
C ARG A 59 8.19 -25.46 -6.87
N TYR A 60 7.71 -25.20 -5.66
CA TYR A 60 7.57 -23.85 -5.16
C TYR A 60 8.88 -23.22 -4.70
N ALA A 61 9.92 -23.99 -4.38
CA ALA A 61 11.25 -23.44 -4.11
C ALA A 61 11.79 -22.65 -5.32
N ALA A 62 11.72 -23.22 -6.53
CA ALA A 62 12.17 -22.53 -7.73
C ALA A 62 11.35 -21.26 -8.05
N VAL A 63 10.06 -21.24 -7.67
CA VAL A 63 9.17 -20.07 -7.77
C VAL A 63 9.60 -18.98 -6.80
N MET A 64 9.95 -19.36 -5.56
CA MET A 64 10.44 -18.41 -4.56
C MET A 64 11.80 -17.86 -4.92
N ASP A 65 12.73 -18.72 -5.36
CA ASP A 65 14.06 -18.30 -5.82
C ASP A 65 13.95 -17.28 -6.95
N ALA A 66 13.07 -17.50 -7.94
CA ALA A 66 12.84 -16.54 -9.01
C ALA A 66 12.22 -15.21 -8.52
N PHE A 67 11.42 -15.23 -7.46
CA PHE A 67 10.86 -14.03 -6.86
C PHE A 67 11.97 -13.22 -6.15
N ASP A 68 12.78 -13.89 -5.34
CA ASP A 68 13.83 -13.26 -4.54
C ASP A 68 15.02 -12.79 -5.42
N ASP A 69 15.39 -13.56 -6.45
CA ASP A 69 16.55 -13.27 -7.31
C ASP A 69 16.25 -12.26 -8.42
N TYR A 70 14.98 -12.13 -8.84
CA TYR A 70 14.61 -11.28 -9.98
C TYR A 70 13.53 -10.24 -9.66
N ILE A 71 12.39 -10.64 -9.08
CA ILE A 71 11.27 -9.72 -8.86
C ILE A 71 11.61 -8.66 -7.82
N ASP A 72 12.08 -9.05 -6.64
CA ASP A 72 12.40 -8.12 -5.55
C ASP A 72 13.51 -7.13 -5.94
N PRO A 73 14.65 -7.55 -6.53
CA PRO A 73 15.69 -6.63 -6.97
C PRO A 73 15.20 -5.66 -8.04
N VAL A 74 14.46 -6.15 -9.04
CA VAL A 74 14.00 -5.31 -10.15
C VAL A 74 12.89 -4.36 -9.69
N LEU A 75 12.02 -4.74 -8.76
CA LEU A 75 11.07 -3.83 -8.12
C LEU A 75 11.78 -2.70 -7.38
N ALA A 76 12.81 -3.01 -6.60
CA ALA A 76 13.62 -2.00 -5.92
C ALA A 76 14.37 -1.09 -6.92
N LEU A 77 14.76 -1.64 -8.07
CA LEU A 77 15.46 -0.91 -9.12
C LEU A 77 14.55 0.06 -9.88
N VAL A 78 13.30 -0.35 -10.13
CA VAL A 78 12.28 0.34 -10.92
C VAL A 78 11.39 1.28 -10.06
N ASP A 79 11.51 1.22 -8.74
CA ASP A 79 10.90 2.19 -7.84
C ASP A 79 11.21 3.64 -8.28
N ILE A 80 10.31 4.57 -7.96
CA ILE A 80 10.38 5.98 -8.36
C ILE A 80 11.72 6.60 -7.93
N ASN A 81 12.27 6.14 -6.80
CA ASN A 81 13.56 6.58 -6.26
C ASN A 81 14.73 5.62 -6.56
N GLY A 82 14.47 4.57 -7.33
CA GLY A 82 15.41 3.50 -7.65
C GLY A 82 16.59 3.99 -8.52
N PRO A 83 17.75 3.31 -8.44
CA PRO A 83 18.94 3.71 -9.18
C PRO A 83 18.75 3.63 -10.71
N PHE A 84 17.99 2.66 -11.22
CA PHE A 84 17.70 2.58 -12.66
C PHE A 84 16.78 3.69 -13.12
N GLN A 85 15.71 3.97 -12.37
CA GLN A 85 14.82 5.08 -12.70
C GLN A 85 15.58 6.41 -12.74
N LYS A 86 16.48 6.66 -11.79
CA LYS A 86 17.39 7.82 -11.81
C LYS A 86 18.21 7.86 -13.09
N THR A 87 18.88 6.77 -13.46
CA THR A 87 19.67 6.74 -14.70
C THR A 87 18.84 6.98 -15.96
N VAL A 88 17.62 6.45 -16.02
CA VAL A 88 16.71 6.67 -17.15
C VAL A 88 16.29 8.14 -17.22
N SER A 89 15.91 8.73 -16.08
CA SER A 89 15.54 10.15 -15.99
C SER A 89 16.72 11.08 -16.31
N ASP A 90 17.93 10.74 -15.88
CA ASP A 90 19.15 11.52 -16.19
C ASP A 90 19.45 11.50 -17.70
N VAL A 91 19.33 10.32 -18.34
CA VAL A 91 19.51 10.19 -19.80
C VAL A 91 18.38 10.91 -20.55
N GLU A 92 17.14 10.82 -20.09
CA GLU A 92 16.00 11.53 -20.68
C GLU A 92 16.18 13.06 -20.61
N ALA A 93 16.59 13.57 -19.44
CA ALA A 93 16.87 14.98 -19.23
C ALA A 93 18.00 15.46 -20.15
N MET A 94 19.09 14.70 -20.24
CA MET A 94 20.22 14.98 -21.14
C MET A 94 19.78 15.00 -22.61
N LEU A 95 19.00 14.01 -23.06
CA LEU A 95 18.47 13.99 -24.43
C LEU A 95 17.55 15.19 -24.71
N SER A 96 16.77 15.62 -23.72
CA SER A 96 15.87 16.77 -23.84
C SER A 96 16.64 18.08 -23.91
N GLU A 97 17.69 18.25 -23.11
CA GLU A 97 18.61 19.40 -23.18
C GLU A 97 19.30 19.46 -24.56
N LEU A 98 19.80 18.34 -25.07
CA LEU A 98 20.42 18.28 -26.39
C LEU A 98 19.46 18.65 -27.51
N LEU A 99 18.21 18.17 -27.44
CA LEU A 99 17.18 18.53 -28.41
C LEU A 99 16.86 20.02 -28.37
N GLN A 100 16.80 20.62 -27.18
CA GLN A 100 16.58 22.06 -27.02
C GLN A 100 17.74 22.88 -27.61
N ILE A 101 18.98 22.47 -27.38
CA ILE A 101 20.18 23.12 -27.97
C ILE A 101 20.13 23.05 -29.50
N ILE A 102 19.78 21.89 -30.06
CA ILE A 102 19.66 21.69 -31.50
C ILE A 102 18.54 22.57 -32.09
N GLU A 103 17.40 22.68 -31.40
CA GLU A 103 16.30 23.56 -31.81
C GLU A 103 16.67 25.04 -31.84
N VAL A 104 17.35 25.52 -30.80
CA VAL A 104 17.77 26.92 -30.69
C VAL A 104 18.87 27.25 -31.72
N THR A 105 19.81 26.34 -31.94
CA THR A 105 20.95 26.58 -32.85
C THR A 105 20.62 26.35 -34.32
N GLY A 106 19.57 25.57 -34.63
CA GLY A 106 19.18 25.23 -36.00
C GLY A 106 20.20 24.37 -36.76
N THR A 107 21.19 23.82 -36.07
CA THR A 107 22.23 22.92 -36.62
C THR A 107 21.91 21.47 -36.25
N LEU A 108 22.37 20.48 -37.04
CA LEU A 108 22.15 19.03 -36.77
C LEU A 108 20.68 18.56 -36.87
N ASN A 109 19.90 19.12 -37.80
CA ASN A 109 18.49 18.75 -37.99
C ASN A 109 18.28 17.26 -38.33
N THR A 110 19.23 16.61 -39.00
CA THR A 110 19.13 15.17 -39.31
C THR A 110 19.27 14.29 -38.08
N GLU A 111 20.10 14.71 -37.14
CA GLU A 111 20.37 14.02 -35.88
C GLU A 111 19.23 14.27 -34.89
N LYS A 112 18.59 15.45 -34.96
CA LYS A 112 17.41 15.77 -34.16
C LYS A 112 16.37 14.65 -34.19
N GLU A 113 15.98 14.18 -35.38
CA GLU A 113 15.02 13.09 -35.54
C GLU A 113 15.50 11.79 -34.88
N THR A 114 16.79 11.47 -35.01
CA THR A 114 17.36 10.27 -34.37
C THR A 114 17.36 10.37 -32.85
N LEU A 115 17.56 11.58 -32.29
CA LEU A 115 17.50 11.83 -30.85
C LEU A 115 16.08 11.79 -30.31
N ILE A 116 15.10 12.31 -31.07
CA ILE A 116 13.67 12.20 -30.73
C ILE A 116 13.29 10.73 -30.66
N GLN A 117 13.62 9.94 -31.68
CA GLN A 117 13.35 8.50 -31.69
C GLN A 117 14.02 7.77 -30.53
N LEU A 118 15.28 8.11 -30.22
CA LEU A 118 16.00 7.52 -29.10
C LEU A 118 15.34 7.84 -27.76
N ARG A 119 14.94 9.10 -27.54
CA ARG A 119 14.22 9.50 -26.32
C ARG A 119 12.89 8.77 -26.19
N THR A 120 12.10 8.69 -27.26
CA THR A 120 10.83 7.96 -27.25
C THR A 120 11.05 6.48 -26.92
N ARG A 121 12.04 5.82 -27.54
CA ARG A 121 12.37 4.41 -27.23
C ARG A 121 12.84 4.19 -25.81
N LEU A 122 13.56 5.15 -25.22
CA LEU A 122 13.97 5.10 -23.81
C LEU A 122 12.77 5.10 -22.88
N ILE A 123 11.80 5.99 -23.13
CA ILE A 123 10.56 6.09 -22.36
C ILE A 123 9.72 4.82 -22.54
N GLU A 124 9.55 4.35 -23.78
CA GLU A 124 8.86 3.10 -24.09
C GLU A 124 9.51 1.89 -23.38
N MET A 125 10.85 1.80 -23.39
CA MET A 125 11.58 0.75 -22.67
C MET A 125 11.28 0.76 -21.18
N ASN A 126 11.25 1.94 -20.56
CA ASN A 126 10.93 2.06 -19.14
C ASN A 126 9.49 1.58 -18.85
N GLN A 127 8.54 1.99 -19.68
CA GLN A 127 7.15 1.57 -19.55
C GLN A 127 6.99 0.06 -19.73
N VAL A 128 7.56 -0.52 -20.80
CA VAL A 128 7.52 -1.96 -21.07
C VAL A 128 8.18 -2.75 -19.94
N GLY A 129 9.29 -2.27 -19.39
CA GLY A 129 9.97 -2.90 -18.26
C GLY A 129 9.08 -2.96 -17.01
N ARG A 130 8.42 -1.84 -16.66
CA ARG A 130 7.46 -1.77 -15.54
C ARG A 130 6.30 -2.73 -15.71
N GLU A 131 5.69 -2.74 -16.89
CA GLU A 131 4.55 -3.61 -17.16
C GLU A 131 4.94 -5.09 -17.15
N SER A 132 6.09 -5.43 -17.76
CA SER A 132 6.61 -6.80 -17.75
C SER A 132 6.86 -7.30 -16.32
N LEU A 133 7.46 -6.45 -15.48
CA LEU A 133 7.69 -6.76 -14.07
C LEU A 133 6.38 -6.96 -13.30
N SER A 134 5.41 -6.07 -13.49
CA SER A 134 4.08 -6.19 -12.86
C SER A 134 3.42 -7.51 -13.25
N ARG A 135 3.41 -7.85 -14.55
CA ARG A 135 2.87 -9.13 -15.04
C ARG A 135 3.57 -10.33 -14.41
N CYS A 136 4.89 -10.30 -14.31
CA CYS A 136 5.66 -11.37 -13.68
C CYS A 136 5.34 -11.51 -12.18
N ALA A 137 5.22 -10.39 -11.46
CA ALA A 137 4.85 -10.38 -10.06
C ALA A 137 3.44 -10.93 -9.84
N ASP A 138 2.47 -10.50 -10.66
CA ASP A 138 1.08 -10.97 -10.60
C ASP A 138 0.97 -12.48 -10.85
N LEU A 139 1.84 -13.04 -11.69
CA LEU A 139 1.90 -14.49 -11.94
C LEU A 139 2.47 -15.29 -10.77
N LEU A 140 3.45 -14.74 -10.05
CA LEU A 140 4.18 -15.44 -8.98
C LEU A 140 3.53 -15.26 -7.59
N MET A 141 2.91 -14.11 -7.32
CA MET A 141 2.23 -13.80 -6.06
C MET A 141 1.21 -14.86 -5.58
N PRO A 142 0.29 -15.39 -6.42
CA PRO A 142 -0.65 -16.40 -5.94
C PRO A 142 0.05 -17.70 -5.51
N LEU A 143 1.10 -18.12 -6.22
CA LEU A 143 1.88 -19.31 -5.86
C LEU A 143 2.64 -19.10 -4.55
N ARG A 144 3.12 -17.87 -4.31
CA ARG A 144 3.76 -17.48 -3.06
C ARG A 144 2.80 -17.61 -1.88
N ASP A 145 1.59 -17.08 -2.04
CA ASP A 145 0.56 -17.14 -1.01
C ASP A 145 0.09 -18.56 -0.72
N GLU A 146 -0.09 -19.39 -1.75
CA GLU A 146 -0.40 -20.81 -1.59
C GLU A 146 0.68 -21.54 -0.80
N LEU A 147 1.96 -21.35 -1.14
CA LEU A 147 3.05 -21.98 -0.41
C LEU A 147 3.09 -21.51 1.05
N ARG A 148 2.88 -20.21 1.29
CA ARG A 148 2.86 -19.64 2.64
C ARG A 148 1.73 -20.24 3.47
N ARG A 149 0.52 -20.37 2.90
CA ARG A 149 -0.63 -21.03 3.55
C ARG A 149 -0.32 -22.49 3.87
N ASN A 150 0.21 -23.25 2.91
CA ASN A 150 0.55 -24.67 3.10
C ASN A 150 1.62 -24.89 4.18
N THR A 151 2.61 -24.00 4.23
CA THR A 151 3.67 -24.03 5.24
C THR A 151 3.13 -23.70 6.62
N LEU A 152 2.26 -22.68 6.72
CA LEU A 152 1.59 -22.31 7.98
C LEU A 152 0.69 -23.44 8.48
N LEU A 153 -0.10 -24.06 7.60
CA LEU A 153 -0.95 -25.20 7.93
C LEU A 153 -0.11 -26.39 8.41
N SER A 154 0.96 -26.72 7.70
CA SER A 154 1.85 -27.84 8.06
C SER A 154 2.54 -27.61 9.41
N ARG A 155 2.97 -26.36 9.69
CA ARG A 155 3.55 -25.97 10.98
C ARG A 155 2.52 -26.07 12.11
N ASN A 156 1.31 -25.55 11.91
CA ASN A 156 0.25 -25.61 12.91
C ASN A 156 -0.21 -27.05 13.16
N ALA A 157 -0.37 -27.87 12.12
CA ALA A 157 -0.67 -29.29 12.25
C ALA A 157 0.42 -30.01 13.06
N SER A 158 1.70 -29.78 12.73
CA SER A 158 2.82 -30.37 13.48
C SER A 158 2.82 -29.92 14.95
N PHE A 159 2.51 -28.64 15.21
CA PHE A 159 2.40 -28.11 16.57
C PHE A 159 1.24 -28.74 17.35
N LEU A 160 0.06 -28.86 16.75
CA LEU A 160 -1.11 -29.51 17.35
C LEU A 160 -0.86 -30.99 17.61
N LEU A 161 -0.27 -31.71 16.67
CA LEU A 161 0.13 -33.11 16.86
C LEU A 161 1.16 -33.25 17.98
N GLY A 162 2.11 -32.32 18.07
CA GLY A 162 3.06 -32.25 19.18
C GLY A 162 2.38 -31.99 20.54
N GLN A 163 1.34 -31.17 20.57
CA GLN A 163 0.51 -30.97 21.78
C GLN A 163 -0.32 -32.20 22.12
N MET A 164 -1.01 -32.80 21.14
CA MET A 164 -1.78 -34.04 21.32
C MET A 164 -0.89 -35.16 21.88
N ARG A 165 0.33 -35.31 21.37
CA ARG A 165 1.30 -36.29 21.88
C ARG A 165 1.67 -36.05 23.35
N LYS A 166 1.74 -34.79 23.80
CA LYS A 166 2.16 -34.43 25.16
C LYS A 166 1.01 -34.41 26.18
N LYS A 167 -0.17 -33.93 25.78
CA LYS A 167 -1.30 -33.63 26.67
C LYS A 167 -2.50 -34.57 26.49
N GLY A 168 -2.50 -35.42 25.47
CA GLY A 168 -3.67 -36.21 25.07
C GLY A 168 -4.61 -35.43 24.15
N ILE A 169 -5.46 -36.15 23.43
CA ILE A 169 -6.34 -35.59 22.39
C ILE A 169 -7.44 -34.72 23.02
N ASP A 170 -8.11 -35.23 24.06
CA ASP A 170 -9.25 -34.57 24.70
C ASP A 170 -8.90 -33.16 25.21
N LEU A 171 -7.86 -33.03 26.03
CA LEU A 171 -7.42 -31.73 26.58
C LEU A 171 -6.99 -30.70 25.53
N THR A 172 -6.65 -31.15 24.31
CA THR A 172 -6.23 -30.26 23.22
C THR A 172 -7.38 -29.88 22.28
N LEU A 173 -8.36 -30.75 22.10
CA LEU A 173 -9.48 -30.54 21.17
C LEU A 173 -10.73 -30.01 21.86
N GLU A 174 -10.99 -30.34 23.12
CA GLU A 174 -12.14 -29.88 23.91
C GLU A 174 -12.37 -28.36 23.88
N PRO A 175 -11.35 -27.48 23.97
CA PRO A 175 -11.56 -26.03 23.82
C PRO A 175 -11.74 -25.56 22.36
N LEU A 176 -11.42 -26.38 21.36
CA LEU A 176 -11.54 -26.05 19.93
C LEU A 176 -12.83 -26.58 19.29
N VAL A 177 -13.55 -27.52 19.94
CA VAL A 177 -14.84 -27.97 19.44
C VAL A 177 -15.87 -26.85 19.67
N PRO A 178 -16.48 -26.28 18.63
CA PRO A 178 -17.62 -25.39 18.86
C PRO A 178 -18.69 -26.18 19.61
N ALA A 179 -19.28 -25.58 20.64
CA ALA A 179 -20.39 -26.17 21.38
C ALA A 179 -21.64 -26.22 20.48
N ILE A 180 -21.62 -27.09 19.49
CA ILE A 180 -22.79 -27.43 18.69
C ILE A 180 -23.69 -28.21 19.65
N SER A 181 -24.76 -27.57 20.11
CA SER A 181 -25.77 -28.18 20.97
C SER A 181 -26.26 -29.47 20.29
N SER A 182 -25.80 -30.62 20.77
CA SER A 182 -26.28 -31.90 20.27
C SER A 182 -27.74 -32.10 20.68
N ASP A 183 -28.51 -32.83 19.87
CA ASP A 183 -29.93 -33.15 20.10
C ASP A 183 -30.24 -33.72 21.50
N SER A 184 -29.23 -34.26 22.20
CA SER A 184 -29.34 -34.72 23.59
C SER A 184 -29.70 -33.59 24.59
N GLN A 185 -29.42 -32.32 24.27
CA GLN A 185 -29.81 -31.19 25.11
C GLN A 185 -31.27 -30.76 24.93
N ARG A 186 -31.96 -31.17 23.84
CA ARG A 186 -33.39 -30.87 23.65
C ARG A 186 -34.29 -31.56 24.69
N PHE A 187 -33.82 -32.67 25.27
CA PHE A 187 -34.56 -33.42 26.30
C PHE A 187 -34.15 -33.05 27.73
N SER A 188 -33.24 -32.08 27.91
CA SER A 188 -32.81 -31.59 29.22
C SER A 188 -33.70 -30.47 29.78
N LEU A 189 -34.97 -30.37 29.34
CA LEU A 189 -36.03 -29.79 30.15
C LEU A 189 -36.42 -30.83 31.22
N GLY A 190 -35.49 -31.03 32.15
CA GLY A 190 -35.57 -31.99 33.22
C GLY A 190 -36.34 -31.45 34.42
N SER A 191 -37.03 -32.35 35.13
CA SER A 191 -37.75 -32.10 36.39
C SER A 191 -39.03 -31.26 36.30
N ALA A 192 -40.10 -31.80 36.89
CA ALA A 192 -41.42 -31.15 37.01
C ALA A 192 -41.34 -29.74 37.60
N ASN A 193 -40.33 -29.47 38.43
CA ASN A 193 -40.09 -28.15 39.04
C ASN A 193 -39.59 -27.11 38.04
N GLN A 194 -38.78 -27.50 37.03
CA GLN A 194 -38.33 -26.57 35.99
C GLN A 194 -39.46 -26.26 35.02
N ILE A 195 -40.30 -27.25 34.72
CA ILE A 195 -41.51 -27.05 33.91
C ILE A 195 -42.50 -26.15 34.63
N THR A 196 -42.70 -26.31 35.95
CA THR A 196 -43.58 -25.41 36.72
C THR A 196 -43.01 -24.00 36.86
N SER A 197 -41.70 -23.83 37.03
CA SER A 197 -41.06 -22.51 37.02
C SER A 197 -41.24 -21.80 35.67
N TYR A 198 -41.00 -22.53 34.57
CA TYR A 198 -41.20 -22.00 33.21
C TYR A 198 -42.67 -21.65 32.94
N MET A 199 -43.61 -22.49 33.38
CA MET A 199 -45.04 -22.22 33.26
C MET A 199 -45.49 -21.02 34.13
N ALA A 200 -44.88 -20.84 35.31
CA ALA A 200 -45.16 -19.70 36.18
C ALA A 200 -44.64 -18.38 35.58
N GLU A 201 -43.47 -18.40 34.94
CA GLU A 201 -42.94 -17.26 34.18
C GLU A 201 -43.82 -16.91 32.98
N LEU A 202 -44.35 -17.91 32.26
CA LEU A 202 -45.31 -17.68 31.17
C LEU A 202 -46.63 -17.06 31.65
N CYS A 203 -47.11 -17.42 32.84
CA CYS A 203 -48.32 -16.80 33.42
C CYS A 203 -48.11 -15.32 33.80
N GLN A 204 -46.87 -14.89 34.01
CA GLN A 204 -46.50 -13.50 34.32
C GLN A 204 -45.94 -12.77 33.11
N TYR A 205 -45.96 -13.40 31.93
CA TYR A 205 -45.43 -12.84 30.70
C TYR A 205 -46.38 -11.76 30.16
N GLU A 206 -45.99 -10.51 30.35
CA GLU A 206 -46.54 -9.37 29.59
C GLU A 206 -45.69 -9.23 28.32
N HIS A 207 -46.33 -9.20 27.15
CA HIS A 207 -45.65 -9.13 25.88
C HIS A 207 -45.01 -7.74 25.72
N ASP A 208 -43.75 -7.61 26.12
CA ASP A 208 -42.91 -6.55 25.58
C ASP A 208 -42.76 -6.84 24.09
N ALA A 209 -43.32 -5.96 23.26
CA ALA A 209 -43.15 -6.02 21.82
C ALA A 209 -41.64 -5.98 21.57
N TYR A 210 -41.08 -7.14 21.23
CA TYR A 210 -39.68 -7.27 20.86
C TYR A 210 -39.46 -6.36 19.65
N GLN A 211 -38.95 -5.16 19.91
CA GLN A 211 -38.39 -4.34 18.86
C GLN A 211 -37.20 -5.16 18.37
N LEU A 212 -37.28 -5.60 17.11
CA LEU A 212 -36.11 -6.08 16.39
C LEU A 212 -34.98 -5.11 16.77
N PRO A 213 -33.79 -5.57 17.20
CA PRO A 213 -32.66 -4.67 17.27
C PRO A 213 -32.62 -4.01 15.90
N GLU A 214 -32.98 -2.72 15.83
CA GLU A 214 -32.72 -1.95 14.64
C GLU A 214 -31.26 -2.25 14.36
N GLU A 215 -30.94 -2.64 13.12
CA GLU A 215 -29.55 -2.73 12.71
C GLU A 215 -28.86 -1.57 13.38
N ILE A 216 -27.83 -1.85 14.17
CA ILE A 216 -26.92 -0.80 14.58
C ILE A 216 -26.30 -0.42 13.24
N LEU A 217 -27.01 0.44 12.49
CA LEU A 217 -26.55 1.25 11.40
C LEU A 217 -25.51 2.09 12.08
N SER A 218 -24.31 1.51 12.22
CA SER A 218 -23.13 1.98 12.94
C SER A 218 -23.26 3.46 13.21
N ASN A 219 -23.87 3.84 14.36
CA ASN A 219 -24.50 5.15 14.59
C ASN A 219 -24.21 6.08 13.42
N HIS A 220 -25.02 5.97 12.35
CA HIS A 220 -24.97 6.94 11.27
C HIS A 220 -25.01 8.24 12.02
N SER A 221 -23.88 8.94 11.96
CA SER A 221 -23.49 9.98 12.87
C SER A 221 -24.76 10.70 13.23
N MET A 222 -25.13 10.78 14.53
CA MET A 222 -26.03 11.85 14.93
C MET A 222 -25.54 13.02 14.13
N LEU A 223 -26.40 13.56 13.25
CA LEU A 223 -26.06 14.51 12.20
C LEU A 223 -25.61 15.82 12.88
N MET A 224 -24.53 15.74 13.65
CA MET A 224 -23.66 16.81 14.04
C MET A 224 -23.19 17.28 12.70
N GLN A 225 -23.76 18.41 12.32
CA GLN A 225 -23.39 19.12 11.12
C GLN A 225 -21.95 19.53 11.34
N VAL A 226 -21.01 18.68 10.90
CA VAL A 226 -19.61 19.07 10.79
C VAL A 226 -19.62 20.34 9.96
N PRO A 227 -19.11 21.47 10.49
CA PRO A 227 -19.12 22.73 9.77
C PRO A 227 -18.43 22.55 8.42
N GLU A 228 -19.01 23.11 7.34
CA GLU A 228 -18.35 23.08 6.04
C GLU A 228 -17.00 23.81 6.15
N LEU A 229 -15.93 23.21 5.61
CA LEU A 229 -14.57 23.72 5.75
C LEU A 229 -14.43 25.19 5.31
N LYS A 230 -15.20 25.61 4.30
CA LYS A 230 -15.22 27.00 3.82
C LYS A 230 -15.63 27.98 4.91
N ASP A 231 -16.62 27.63 5.73
CA ASP A 231 -17.12 28.49 6.81
C ASP A 231 -16.09 28.60 7.94
N VAL A 232 -15.38 27.51 8.23
CA VAL A 232 -14.31 27.48 9.22
C VAL A 232 -13.14 28.36 8.76
N VAL A 233 -12.74 28.27 7.49
CA VAL A 233 -11.69 29.13 6.89
C VAL A 233 -12.11 30.59 6.89
N HIS A 234 -13.37 30.91 6.55
CA HIS A 234 -13.89 32.28 6.61
C HIS A 234 -13.85 32.85 8.03
N LYS A 235 -14.24 32.08 9.05
CA LYS A 235 -14.13 32.49 10.46
C LYS A 235 -12.67 32.66 10.90
N ALA A 236 -11.77 31.77 10.46
CA ALA A 236 -10.34 31.87 10.74
C ALA A 236 -9.73 33.15 10.12
N LYS A 237 -10.09 33.50 8.88
CA LYS A 237 -9.63 34.74 8.21
C LYS A 237 -10.21 36.02 8.83
N ALA A 238 -11.42 35.96 9.37
CA ALA A 238 -12.05 37.11 10.05
C ALA A 238 -11.27 37.52 11.32
N LEU A 239 -10.57 36.58 11.94
CA LEU A 239 -9.72 36.83 13.10
C LEU A 239 -8.33 37.31 12.63
N LYS A 240 -8.07 38.62 12.77
CA LYS A 240 -6.79 39.25 12.38
C LYS A 240 -5.54 38.66 13.04
N LYS A 241 -5.68 37.97 14.18
CA LYS A 241 -4.63 37.19 14.84
C LYS A 241 -5.26 35.97 15.47
N LEU A 242 -4.90 34.78 14.99
CA LEU A 242 -5.32 33.52 15.57
C LEU A 242 -4.34 33.14 16.70
N PRO A 243 -4.76 33.07 17.97
CA PRO A 243 -4.01 32.34 18.97
C PRO A 243 -4.13 30.84 18.67
N ASP A 244 -3.00 30.13 18.58
CA ASP A 244 -2.85 28.67 18.41
C ASP A 244 -4.08 27.93 17.82
N LEU A 245 -3.98 27.52 16.55
CA LEU A 245 -5.07 26.92 15.78
C LEU A 245 -5.76 25.75 16.49
N SER A 246 -5.00 24.98 17.27
CA SER A 246 -5.50 23.85 18.06
C SER A 246 -6.43 24.28 19.21
N ARG A 247 -6.08 25.37 19.92
CA ARG A 247 -6.90 25.96 20.99
C ARG A 247 -8.10 26.69 20.42
N TRP A 248 -7.91 27.41 19.32
CA TRP A 248 -8.99 28.12 18.65
C TRP A 248 -10.10 27.17 18.16
N LEU A 249 -9.73 26.02 17.57
CA LEU A 249 -10.70 25.00 17.15
C LEU A 249 -11.45 24.41 18.35
N ALA A 250 -10.74 24.12 19.44
CA ALA A 250 -11.34 23.60 20.67
C ALA A 250 -12.34 24.57 21.32
N ASP A 251 -11.99 25.85 21.39
CA ASP A 251 -12.86 26.88 21.96
C ASP A 251 -14.05 27.20 21.05
N SER A 252 -13.86 27.16 19.73
CA SER A 252 -14.90 27.52 18.76
C SER A 252 -15.92 26.40 18.54
N TYR A 253 -15.52 25.14 18.75
CA TYR A 253 -16.34 23.95 18.49
C TYR A 253 -16.22 22.90 19.61
N PRO A 254 -16.70 23.21 20.84
CA PRO A 254 -16.56 22.32 22.00
C PRO A 254 -17.41 21.03 21.91
N GLU A 255 -18.50 21.06 21.14
CA GLU A 255 -19.44 19.95 20.96
C GLU A 255 -18.93 18.88 19.98
N LEU A 256 -17.84 19.15 19.26
CA LEU A 256 -17.33 18.26 18.20
C LEU A 256 -16.46 17.13 18.79
N PRO A 257 -16.57 15.88 18.31
CA PRO A 257 -15.68 14.80 18.72
C PRO A 257 -14.23 15.08 18.34
N VAL A 258 -13.29 14.54 19.13
CA VAL A 258 -11.85 14.79 18.98
C VAL A 258 -11.34 14.42 17.57
N ASP A 259 -11.86 13.34 16.99
CA ASP A 259 -11.46 12.88 15.66
C ASP A 259 -11.80 13.88 14.56
N GLU A 260 -12.97 14.54 14.64
CA GLU A 260 -13.40 15.56 13.68
C GLU A 260 -12.64 16.88 13.88
N LEU A 261 -12.31 17.24 15.13
CA LEU A 261 -11.43 18.39 15.41
C LEU A 261 -10.03 18.19 14.85
N LEU A 262 -9.48 16.98 14.96
CA LEU A 262 -8.18 16.63 14.38
C LEU A 262 -8.23 16.63 12.85
N PHE A 263 -9.33 16.15 12.26
CA PHE A 263 -9.55 16.23 10.83
C PHE A 263 -9.54 17.69 10.36
N LEU A 264 -10.34 18.58 10.98
CA LEU A 264 -10.36 20.00 10.65
C LEU A 264 -9.01 20.69 10.89
N TYR A 265 -8.30 20.34 11.95
CA TYR A 265 -6.94 20.82 12.22
C TYR A 265 -5.99 20.46 11.07
N GLN A 266 -6.00 19.20 10.62
CA GLN A 266 -5.15 18.74 9.53
C GLN A 266 -5.53 19.41 8.20
N GLU A 267 -6.82 19.53 7.92
CA GLU A 267 -7.31 20.10 6.66
C GLU A 267 -6.99 21.60 6.57
N LEU A 268 -7.13 22.34 7.67
CA LEU A 268 -6.71 23.75 7.77
C LEU A 268 -5.18 23.89 7.68
N SER A 269 -4.41 22.98 8.28
CA SER A 269 -2.94 23.01 8.20
C SER A 269 -2.41 22.83 6.78
N ARG A 270 -3.17 22.14 5.92
CA ARG A 270 -2.84 21.90 4.51
C ARG A 270 -3.37 22.98 3.56
N SER A 271 -4.25 23.85 4.04
CA SER A 271 -4.86 24.87 3.21
C SER A 271 -3.87 26.01 2.95
N ASP A 272 -3.56 26.28 1.68
CA ASP A 272 -2.65 27.36 1.25
C ASP A 272 -3.19 28.78 1.55
N GLU A 273 -4.42 28.88 2.04
CA GLU A 273 -5.11 30.13 2.31
C GLU A 273 -4.77 30.76 3.67
N LEU A 274 -4.10 30.02 4.56
CA LEU A 274 -3.70 30.45 5.89
C LEU A 274 -2.17 30.39 6.00
N THR A 275 -1.54 31.51 6.40
CA THR A 275 -0.11 31.53 6.72
C THR A 275 0.08 31.06 8.14
N LEU A 276 0.37 29.76 8.31
CA LEU A 276 0.58 29.12 9.60
C LEU A 276 2.08 28.97 9.88
N GLU A 277 2.52 29.35 11.08
CA GLU A 277 3.86 29.05 11.57
C GLU A 277 3.77 27.86 12.55
N HIS A 278 4.63 26.84 12.36
CA HIS A 278 4.70 25.74 13.30
C HIS A 278 5.33 26.21 14.62
N SER A 279 4.67 25.90 15.74
CA SER A 279 5.24 26.12 17.07
C SER A 279 6.52 25.29 17.23
N LYS A 280 7.50 25.83 17.97
CA LYS A 280 8.78 25.16 18.28
C LYS A 280 8.73 24.34 19.56
N ASP A 281 7.69 24.55 20.39
CA ASP A 281 7.55 23.94 21.70
C ASP A 281 6.44 22.88 21.71
N HIS A 282 6.60 21.86 22.57
CA HIS A 282 5.56 20.86 22.78
C HIS A 282 4.39 21.49 23.54
N THR A 283 3.18 21.26 23.05
CA THR A 283 1.97 21.87 23.63
C THR A 283 1.03 20.76 24.10
N GLU A 284 0.71 20.74 25.39
CA GLU A 284 -0.28 19.83 25.95
C GLU A 284 -1.67 20.50 25.92
N LEU A 285 -2.68 19.76 25.44
CA LEU A 285 -4.07 20.19 25.38
C LEU A 285 -4.96 19.11 25.97
N THR A 286 -5.96 19.50 26.76
CA THR A 286 -6.98 18.58 27.28
C THR A 286 -8.29 18.85 26.56
N LEU A 287 -8.73 17.93 25.70
CA LEU A 287 -9.96 18.03 24.92
C LEU A 287 -10.89 16.86 25.28
N ASN A 288 -12.14 17.15 25.67
CA ASN A 288 -13.21 16.17 25.91
C ASN A 288 -12.77 14.91 26.68
N GLY A 289 -11.98 15.09 27.76
CA GLY A 289 -11.49 14.01 28.62
C GLY A 289 -10.17 13.35 28.18
N TYR A 290 -9.63 13.71 27.01
CA TYR A 290 -8.36 13.21 26.48
C TYR A 290 -7.24 14.25 26.62
N LYS A 291 -6.04 13.78 26.99
CA LYS A 291 -4.82 14.60 27.04
C LYS A 291 -4.03 14.40 25.74
N LEU A 292 -4.02 15.41 24.88
CA LEU A 292 -3.27 15.45 23.63
C LEU A 292 -1.94 16.16 23.84
N THR A 293 -0.84 15.55 23.41
CA THR A 293 0.49 16.16 23.42
C THR A 293 0.92 16.42 21.97
N LEU A 294 0.88 17.68 21.54
CA LEU A 294 1.28 18.08 20.21
C LEU A 294 2.79 18.30 20.16
N HIS A 295 3.46 17.60 19.24
CA HIS A 295 4.89 17.75 18.99
C HIS A 295 5.14 18.64 17.77
N PRO A 296 6.18 19.48 17.79
CA PRO A 296 6.55 20.30 16.64
C PRO A 296 6.97 19.42 15.46
N PHE A 297 6.51 19.77 14.26
CA PHE A 297 6.89 19.08 13.03
C PHE A 297 8.37 19.37 12.72
N GLN A 298 9.24 18.40 12.94
CA GLN A 298 10.63 18.48 12.49
C GLN A 298 10.66 18.13 11.01
N SER A 299 10.69 19.15 10.13
CA SER A 299 11.06 18.92 8.74
C SER A 299 12.50 18.40 8.72
N SER A 300 12.68 17.12 8.41
CA SER A 300 14.00 16.55 8.14
C SER A 300 14.51 17.11 6.80
N GLU A 301 14.97 18.35 6.81
CA GLU A 301 15.88 18.87 5.80
C GLU A 301 17.28 19.00 6.42
N ALA A 302 18.23 18.34 5.75
CA ALA A 302 19.68 18.44 5.90
C ALA A 302 20.29 17.95 7.24
N GLY A 303 20.76 16.69 7.21
CA GLY A 303 21.70 16.15 8.20
C GLY A 303 22.42 14.91 7.68
N THR A 304 23.54 15.10 7.00
CA THR A 304 24.66 14.16 6.90
C THR A 304 24.93 13.46 8.24
N LEU A 305 24.66 12.15 8.31
CA LEU A 305 25.60 11.03 8.52
C LEU A 305 24.82 9.71 8.67
#